data_AF-A0A2N9DVU7-F1
#
_entry.id   AF-A0A2N9DVU7-F1
#
_cell.length_a   1.000
_cell.length_b   1.000
_cell.length_c   1.000
_cell.angle_alpha   90.00
_cell.angle_beta   90.00
_cell.angle_gamma   90.00
#
_symmetry.space_group_name_H-M   'P 1'
#
loop_
_entity.id
_entity.type
_entity.pdbx_description
1 polymer ?
#
loop_
_entity_poly.entity_id
_entity_poly.type
_entity_poly.pdbx_seq_one_letter_code
_entity_poly.pdbx_strand_id
1 'polypeptide(L)'
;MRKKKLSQQIVQQSADQIQMLAANIDDQSAESVAPVIELLMDAGALDAFFTPIQMKKNRPATQLTVMCHPADQQKMTYLMLKHTSTVGVRYQIWQRTVMPRDFITVTTEYGDVRVKVVTYQDIQKYSPEFADCLAIAKAQNLALNQVYIAVYQQLK
;
A
#
# COMPACT_ATOMS: atom_id res chain seq x y z
N MET A 1 8.42 12.96 12.57
CA MET A 1 8.37 11.49 12.76
C MET A 1 7.58 10.89 11.60
N ARG A 2 8.17 10.02 10.76
CA ARG A 2 7.43 9.34 9.69
C ARG A 2 6.37 8.42 10.34
N LYS A 3 5.09 8.59 9.99
CA LYS A 3 4.03 7.69 10.46
C LYS A 3 4.39 6.24 10.07
N LYS A 4 4.10 5.26 10.93
CA LYS A 4 4.24 3.84 10.58
C LYS A 4 3.48 3.57 9.28
N LYS A 5 4.13 2.90 8.33
CA LYS A 5 3.48 2.50 7.07
C LYS A 5 2.19 1.76 7.38
N LEU A 6 1.14 2.03 6.61
CA LEU A 6 -0.17 1.42 6.81
C LEU A 6 -0.10 -0.10 6.85
N SER A 7 0.84 -0.73 6.12
CA SER A 7 1.10 -2.18 6.11
C SER A 7 1.56 -2.78 7.45
N GLN A 8 1.98 -1.95 8.42
CA GLN A 8 2.59 -2.36 9.69
C GLN A 8 1.74 -2.05 10.93
N GLN A 9 0.48 -1.64 10.75
CA GLN A 9 -0.42 -1.33 11.88
C GLN A 9 -1.23 -2.57 12.28
N ILE A 10 -1.98 -2.57 13.36
CA ILE A 10 -2.94 -3.66 13.64
C ILE A 10 -4.25 -3.32 12.95
N VAL A 11 -4.97 -4.31 12.40
CA VAL A 11 -6.34 -4.11 11.87
C VAL A 11 -7.25 -5.09 12.58
N GLN A 12 -8.29 -4.56 13.25
CA GLN A 12 -9.23 -5.37 14.01
C GLN A 12 -10.58 -5.54 13.29
N GLN A 13 -10.91 -4.64 12.36
CA GLN A 13 -12.18 -4.68 11.62
C GLN A 13 -12.00 -5.40 10.29
N SER A 14 -12.92 -6.30 10.00
CA SER A 14 -12.92 -7.07 8.75
C SER A 14 -13.70 -6.43 7.61
N ALA A 15 -14.50 -5.40 7.91
CA ALA A 15 -15.26 -4.66 6.92
C ALA A 15 -15.08 -3.15 7.18
N ASP A 16 -14.73 -2.41 6.13
CA ASP A 16 -14.66 -0.95 6.16
C ASP A 16 -15.10 -0.34 4.83
N GLN A 17 -15.04 0.98 4.77
CA GLN A 17 -15.29 1.76 3.58
C GLN A 17 -14.06 2.58 3.23
N ILE A 18 -13.78 2.66 1.93
CA ILE A 18 -12.76 3.53 1.39
C ILE A 18 -13.37 4.46 0.35
N GLN A 19 -12.76 5.64 0.20
CA GLN A 19 -13.01 6.51 -0.93
C GLN A 19 -12.02 6.16 -2.03
N MET A 20 -12.52 5.86 -3.23
CA MET A 20 -11.71 5.80 -4.43
C MET A 20 -11.89 7.09 -5.22
N LEU A 21 -10.80 7.80 -5.48
CA LEU A 21 -10.74 9.00 -6.30
C LEU A 21 -10.01 8.69 -7.59
N ALA A 22 -10.41 9.32 -8.69
CA ALA A 22 -9.74 9.16 -9.98
C ALA A 22 -9.71 10.47 -10.78
N ALA A 23 -8.63 10.66 -11.54
CA ALA A 23 -8.45 11.73 -12.51
C ALA A 23 -7.76 11.19 -13.77
N ASN A 24 -8.21 11.63 -14.94
CA ASN A 24 -7.56 11.30 -16.22
C ASN A 24 -6.70 12.48 -16.63
N ILE A 25 -5.47 12.21 -17.06
CA ILE A 25 -4.44 13.21 -17.32
C ILE A 25 -3.81 12.90 -18.68
N ASP A 26 -4.06 13.74 -19.68
CA ASP A 26 -3.55 13.62 -21.07
C ASP A 26 -2.59 14.73 -21.49
N ASP A 27 -2.37 15.72 -20.63
CA ASP A 27 -1.61 16.95 -20.89
C ASP A 27 -0.52 17.23 -19.84
N GLN A 28 -0.13 16.21 -19.07
CA GLN A 28 1.00 16.25 -18.14
C GLN A 28 2.03 15.17 -18.51
N SER A 29 3.32 15.50 -18.41
CA SER A 29 4.40 14.54 -18.68
C SER A 29 4.51 13.50 -17.55
N ALA A 30 5.02 12.32 -17.89
CA ALA A 30 5.26 11.24 -16.92
C ALA A 30 6.20 11.67 -15.78
N GLU A 31 7.27 12.40 -16.10
CA GLU A 31 8.21 12.93 -15.09
C GLU A 31 7.55 13.91 -14.14
N SER A 32 6.66 14.77 -14.65
CA SER A 32 5.96 15.76 -13.83
C SER A 32 4.94 15.13 -12.89
N VAL A 33 4.25 14.07 -13.32
CA VAL A 33 3.21 13.41 -12.51
C VAL A 33 3.79 12.33 -11.57
N ALA A 34 4.99 11.81 -11.85
CA ALA A 34 5.60 10.73 -11.07
C ALA A 34 5.68 10.97 -9.54
N PRO A 35 6.03 12.17 -9.04
CA PRO A 35 6.13 12.41 -7.59
C PRO A 35 4.79 12.40 -6.85
N VAL A 36 3.67 12.48 -7.59
CA VAL A 36 2.32 12.61 -7.00
C VAL A 36 1.96 11.38 -6.16
N ILE A 37 2.38 10.17 -6.58
CA ILE A 37 2.13 8.95 -5.79
C ILE A 37 2.79 9.07 -4.42
N GLU A 38 4.08 9.40 -4.35
CA GLU A 38 4.80 9.52 -3.07
C GLU A 38 4.16 10.59 -2.18
N LEU A 39 3.82 11.75 -2.76
CA LEU A 39 3.15 12.84 -2.06
C LEU A 39 1.80 12.40 -1.45
N LEU A 40 1.00 11.66 -2.20
CA LEU A 40 -0.30 11.15 -1.72
C LEU A 40 -0.12 10.08 -0.64
N MET A 41 0.85 9.18 -0.81
CA MET A 41 1.18 8.15 0.18
C MET A 41 1.66 8.77 1.50
N ASP A 42 2.53 9.78 1.45
CA ASP A 42 2.99 10.54 2.61
C ASP A 42 1.86 11.34 3.27
N ALA A 43 0.87 11.79 2.48
CA ALA A 43 -0.34 12.43 2.96
C ALA A 43 -1.34 11.44 3.62
N GLY A 44 -1.11 10.13 3.55
CA GLY A 44 -1.93 9.12 4.18
C GLY A 44 -2.91 8.41 3.25
N ALA A 45 -2.68 8.43 1.93
CA ALA A 45 -3.41 7.54 1.02
C ALA A 45 -3.19 6.08 1.44
N LEU A 46 -4.26 5.28 1.32
CA LEU A 46 -4.22 3.84 1.53
C LEU A 46 -3.48 3.15 0.39
N ASP A 47 -3.69 3.64 -0.82
CA ASP A 47 -3.01 3.22 -2.04
C ASP A 47 -3.11 4.32 -3.11
N ALA A 48 -2.16 4.35 -4.04
CA ALA A 48 -2.19 5.24 -5.20
C ALA A 48 -1.44 4.61 -6.37
N PHE A 49 -2.04 4.63 -7.55
CA PHE A 49 -1.46 4.01 -8.74
C PHE A 49 -1.88 4.71 -10.04
N PHE A 50 -1.10 4.43 -11.08
CA PHE A 50 -1.36 4.86 -12.45
C PHE A 50 -1.87 3.71 -13.31
N THR A 51 -2.82 4.01 -14.19
CA THR A 51 -3.29 3.09 -15.24
C THR A 51 -3.14 3.77 -16.59
N PRO A 52 -2.43 3.16 -17.56
CA PRO A 52 -2.36 3.70 -18.91
C PRO A 52 -3.73 3.60 -19.59
N ILE A 53 -4.16 4.68 -20.22
CA ILE A 53 -5.45 4.75 -20.92
C ILE A 53 -5.28 5.49 -22.25
N GLN A 54 -6.25 5.31 -23.15
CA GLN A 54 -6.34 6.06 -24.40
C GLN A 54 -7.49 7.07 -24.29
N MET A 55 -7.25 8.32 -24.71
CA MET A 55 -8.24 9.39 -24.67
C MET A 55 -8.55 9.94 -26.07
N LYS A 56 -9.59 10.79 -26.16
CA LYS A 56 -10.02 11.47 -27.39
C LYS A 56 -8.84 12.19 -28.07
N LYS A 57 -8.98 12.47 -29.38
CA LYS A 57 -7.89 13.02 -30.21
C LYS A 57 -6.65 12.12 -30.25
N ASN A 58 -6.86 10.81 -30.07
CA ASN A 58 -5.82 9.78 -30.07
C ASN A 58 -4.65 10.06 -29.11
N ARG A 59 -4.95 10.60 -27.92
CA ARG A 59 -3.92 10.93 -26.92
C ARG A 59 -3.70 9.76 -25.96
N PRO A 60 -2.48 9.23 -25.88
CA PRO A 60 -2.07 8.40 -24.75
C PRO A 60 -2.13 9.22 -23.46
N ALA A 61 -2.70 8.64 -22.41
CA ALA A 61 -2.96 9.33 -21.16
C ALA A 61 -2.78 8.38 -19.98
N THR A 62 -2.80 8.94 -18.77
CA THR A 62 -2.74 8.17 -17.53
C THR A 62 -3.94 8.49 -16.65
N GLN A 63 -4.57 7.46 -16.09
CA GLN A 63 -5.50 7.62 -14.98
C GLN A 63 -4.74 7.49 -13.66
N LEU A 64 -4.77 8.55 -12.85
CA LEU A 64 -4.37 8.50 -11.44
C LEU A 64 -5.55 8.00 -10.62
N THR A 65 -5.36 6.92 -9.86
CA THR A 65 -6.34 6.40 -8.90
C THR A 65 -5.77 6.46 -7.50
N VAL A 66 -6.56 6.93 -6.54
CA VAL A 66 -6.17 7.10 -5.14
C VAL A 66 -7.23 6.47 -4.25
N MET A 67 -6.83 5.64 -3.31
CA MET A 67 -7.69 5.10 -2.26
C MET A 67 -7.35 5.78 -0.93
N CYS A 68 -8.35 6.27 -0.21
CA CYS A 68 -8.16 6.85 1.12
C CYS A 68 -9.34 6.56 2.05
N HIS A 69 -9.20 6.90 3.34
CA HIS A 69 -10.35 6.91 4.23
C HIS A 69 -11.36 7.99 3.78
N PRO A 70 -12.68 7.77 3.95
CA PRO A 70 -13.68 8.77 3.56
C PRO A 70 -13.45 10.16 4.17
N ALA A 71 -12.93 10.23 5.40
CA ALA A 71 -12.57 11.49 6.07
C ALA A 71 -11.44 12.27 5.37
N ASP A 72 -10.58 11.61 4.60
CA ASP A 72 -9.45 12.21 3.88
C ASP A 72 -9.81 12.60 2.43
N GLN A 73 -11.05 12.39 1.99
CA GLN A 73 -11.48 12.63 0.60
C GLN A 73 -11.16 14.06 0.12
N GLN A 74 -11.49 15.08 0.91
CA GLN A 74 -11.26 16.48 0.53
C GLN A 74 -9.77 16.80 0.45
N LYS A 75 -8.99 16.28 1.40
CA LYS A 75 -7.53 16.44 1.43
C LYS A 75 -6.89 15.84 0.18
N MET A 76 -7.27 14.62 -0.19
CA MET A 76 -6.73 13.96 -1.40
C MET A 76 -7.16 14.68 -2.67
N THR A 77 -8.40 15.16 -2.72
CA THR A 77 -8.89 15.98 -3.84
C THR A 77 -8.05 17.24 -4.02
N TYR A 78 -7.78 17.98 -2.94
CA TYR A 78 -6.93 19.17 -2.98
C TYR A 78 -5.53 18.86 -3.53
N LEU A 79 -4.91 17.78 -3.06
CA LEU A 79 -3.57 17.38 -3.52
C LEU A 79 -3.56 17.00 -5.01
N MET A 80 -4.55 16.24 -5.47
CA MET A 80 -4.67 15.87 -6.89
C MET A 80 -4.84 17.10 -7.78
N LEU A 81 -5.73 18.03 -7.40
CA LEU A 81 -5.95 19.26 -8.17
C LEU A 81 -4.74 20.20 -8.16
N LYS A 82 -3.99 20.23 -7.06
CA LYS A 82 -2.80 21.10 -6.92
C LYS A 82 -1.58 20.59 -7.70
N HIS A 83 -1.39 19.28 -7.75
CA HIS A 83 -0.16 18.66 -8.24
C HIS A 83 -0.30 17.97 -9.60
N THR A 84 -1.49 18.05 -10.21
CA THR A 84 -1.71 17.54 -11.58
C THR A 84 -2.36 18.60 -12.45
N SER A 85 -2.35 18.39 -13.77
CA SER A 85 -3.07 19.26 -14.71
C SER A 85 -4.59 19.06 -14.71
N THR A 86 -5.10 18.08 -13.94
CA THR A 86 -6.51 17.75 -13.97
C THR A 86 -7.37 18.90 -13.45
N VAL A 87 -8.48 19.18 -14.13
CA VAL A 87 -9.43 20.22 -13.73
C VAL A 87 -10.48 19.68 -12.74
N GLY A 88 -10.59 18.35 -12.60
CA GLY A 88 -11.60 17.73 -11.75
C GLY A 88 -11.24 16.32 -11.34
N VAL A 89 -11.77 15.93 -10.18
CA VAL A 89 -11.61 14.59 -9.61
C VAL A 89 -12.99 13.97 -9.43
N ARG A 90 -13.16 12.72 -9.86
CA ARG A 90 -14.36 11.92 -9.58
C ARG A 90 -14.08 10.97 -8.45
N TYR A 91 -15.07 10.68 -7.61
CA TYR A 91 -14.88 9.80 -6.46
C TYR A 91 -16.13 9.00 -6.11
N GLN A 92 -15.93 7.81 -5.56
CA GLN A 92 -17.00 6.92 -5.11
C GLN A 92 -16.56 6.15 -3.85
N ILE A 93 -17.51 5.84 -2.97
CA ILE A 93 -17.27 4.99 -1.81
C ILE A 93 -17.33 3.52 -2.24
N TRP A 94 -16.34 2.75 -1.81
CA TRP A 94 -16.27 1.31 -2.00
C TRP A 94 -16.35 0.62 -0.64
N GLN A 95 -17.17 -0.41 -0.55
CA GLN A 95 -17.10 -1.35 0.56
C GLN A 95 -15.88 -2.24 0.39
N ARG A 96 -15.21 -2.56 1.49
CA ARG A 96 -14.03 -3.40 1.46
C ARG A 96 -14.08 -4.40 2.59
N THR A 97 -13.74 -5.63 2.25
CA THR A 97 -13.44 -6.69 3.22
C THR A 97 -11.93 -6.76 3.39
N VAL A 98 -11.47 -6.62 4.62
CA VAL A 98 -10.06 -6.68 5.01
C VAL A 98 -9.87 -7.86 5.94
N MET A 99 -8.76 -8.58 5.82
CA MET A 99 -8.40 -9.57 6.84
C MET A 99 -7.85 -8.83 8.06
N PRO A 100 -8.42 -9.00 9.28
CA PRO A 100 -7.77 -8.57 10.50
C PRO A 100 -6.29 -9.00 10.52
N ARG A 101 -5.47 -8.11 11.06
CA ARG A 101 -4.02 -8.18 10.99
C ARG A 101 -3.46 -7.99 12.39
N ASP A 102 -2.61 -8.93 12.76
CA ASP A 102 -1.76 -8.85 13.94
C ASP A 102 -0.31 -9.18 13.57
N PHE A 103 0.60 -9.03 14.53
CA PHE A 103 1.99 -9.39 14.41
C PHE A 103 2.43 -10.25 15.58
N ILE A 104 3.04 -11.39 15.26
CA ILE A 104 3.74 -12.22 16.23
C ILE A 104 5.25 -12.11 15.99
N THR A 105 6.05 -12.41 16.99
CA THR A 105 7.50 -12.56 16.83
C THR A 105 7.83 -14.04 16.77
N VAL A 106 8.57 -14.44 15.74
CA VAL A 106 9.09 -15.81 15.58
C VAL A 106 10.60 -15.76 15.74
N THR A 107 11.10 -16.48 16.74
CA THR A 107 12.54 -16.64 16.96
C THR A 107 13.08 -17.75 16.08
N THR A 108 14.09 -17.44 15.27
CA THR A 108 14.81 -18.39 14.41
C THR A 108 16.26 -18.53 14.86
N GLU A 109 16.99 -19.49 14.27
CA GLU A 109 18.45 -19.60 14.46
C GLU A 109 19.22 -18.33 14.03
N TYR A 110 18.62 -17.49 13.18
CA TYR A 110 19.21 -16.24 12.70
C TYR A 110 18.72 -15.00 13.47
N GLY A 111 17.84 -15.18 14.45
CA GLY A 111 17.25 -14.10 15.25
C GLY A 111 15.74 -13.96 15.10
N ASP A 112 15.20 -12.92 15.71
CA ASP A 112 13.76 -12.65 15.77
C ASP A 112 13.25 -11.99 14.49
N VAL A 113 12.15 -12.52 13.99
CA VAL A 113 11.44 -11.97 12.82
C VAL A 113 9.99 -11.73 13.19
N ARG A 114 9.49 -10.51 12.94
CA ARG A 114 8.05 -10.26 13.04
C ARG A 114 7.34 -10.94 11.87
N VAL A 115 6.26 -11.63 12.18
CA VAL A 115 5.42 -12.30 11.20
C VAL A 115 4.05 -11.66 11.24
N LYS A 116 3.63 -11.12 10.10
CA LYS A 116 2.27 -10.65 9.89
C LYS A 116 1.33 -11.86 9.86
N VAL A 117 0.37 -11.87 10.76
CA VAL A 117 -0.71 -12.85 10.82
C VAL A 117 -1.97 -12.18 10.35
N VAL A 118 -2.59 -12.70 9.29
CA VAL A 118 -3.89 -12.21 8.83
C VAL A 118 -4.92 -13.32 8.88
N THR A 119 -6.11 -13.01 9.40
CA THR A 119 -7.19 -13.98 9.61
C THR A 119 -8.47 -13.51 8.93
N TYR A 120 -9.29 -14.44 8.43
CA TYR A 120 -10.64 -14.17 7.94
C TYR A 120 -11.44 -15.47 7.96
N GLN A 121 -12.45 -15.55 8.82
CA GLN A 121 -13.20 -16.80 9.05
C GLN A 121 -12.23 -17.93 9.43
N ASP A 122 -12.23 -19.03 8.68
CA ASP A 122 -11.35 -20.19 8.82
C ASP A 122 -9.98 -20.02 8.13
N ILE A 123 -9.78 -18.92 7.39
CA ILE A 123 -8.54 -18.64 6.66
C ILE A 123 -7.54 -17.93 7.56
N GLN A 124 -6.33 -18.47 7.64
CA GLN A 124 -5.19 -17.83 8.30
C GLN A 124 -3.97 -17.84 7.38
N LYS A 125 -3.27 -16.72 7.29
CA LYS A 125 -2.03 -16.58 6.49
C LYS A 125 -0.94 -15.94 7.34
N TYR A 126 0.27 -16.41 7.14
CA TYR A 126 1.48 -15.91 7.77
C TYR A 126 2.40 -15.32 6.71
N SER A 127 2.97 -14.16 6.98
CA SER A 127 3.94 -13.53 6.08
C SER A 127 5.05 -12.88 6.90
N PRO A 128 6.30 -13.37 6.83
CA PRO A 128 7.42 -12.75 7.52
C PRO A 128 7.65 -11.32 7.03
N GLU A 129 7.95 -10.40 7.94
CA GLU A 129 8.20 -8.99 7.59
C GLU A 129 9.52 -8.88 6.80
N PHE A 130 9.39 -8.47 5.54
CA PHE A 130 10.51 -8.34 4.61
C PHE A 130 11.68 -7.53 5.16
N ALA A 131 11.40 -6.44 5.89
CA ALA A 131 12.44 -5.57 6.44
C ALA A 131 13.31 -6.29 7.49
N ASP A 132 12.69 -7.12 8.33
CA ASP A 132 13.38 -7.90 9.37
C ASP A 132 14.21 -9.01 8.69
N CYS A 133 13.61 -9.74 7.75
CA CYS A 133 14.30 -10.77 6.98
C CYS A 133 15.49 -10.21 6.18
N LEU A 134 15.33 -9.05 5.55
CA LEU A 134 16.38 -8.39 4.79
C LEU A 134 17.52 -7.88 5.69
N ALA A 135 17.19 -7.37 6.88
CA ALA A 135 18.19 -6.93 7.85
C ALA A 135 19.06 -8.11 8.32
N ILE A 136 18.44 -9.23 8.68
CA ILE A 136 19.14 -10.46 9.07
C ILE A 136 20.01 -10.98 7.91
N ALA A 137 19.43 -11.08 6.71
CA ALA A 137 20.14 -11.57 5.52
C ALA A 137 21.39 -10.74 5.23
N LYS A 138 21.32 -9.41 5.34
CA LYS A 138 22.46 -8.52 5.16
C LYS A 138 23.49 -8.66 6.29
N ALA A 139 23.04 -8.70 7.54
CA ALA A 139 23.93 -8.75 8.70
C ALA A 139 24.75 -10.04 8.77
N GLN A 140 24.17 -11.16 8.31
CA GLN A 140 24.77 -12.49 8.41
C GLN A 140 25.23 -13.04 7.04
N ASN A 141 25.15 -12.23 5.98
CA ASN A 141 25.50 -12.62 4.60
C ASN A 141 24.77 -13.89 4.12
N LEU A 142 23.47 -13.98 4.41
CA LEU A 142 22.59 -15.08 4.02
C LEU A 142 21.77 -14.72 2.77
N ALA A 143 21.33 -15.73 2.03
CA ALA A 143 20.29 -15.51 1.04
C ALA A 143 18.96 -15.21 1.75
N LEU A 144 18.21 -14.21 1.28
CA LEU A 144 16.92 -13.83 1.87
C LEU A 144 15.95 -15.02 2.03
N ASN A 145 15.99 -15.95 1.08
CA ASN A 145 15.15 -17.15 1.11
C ASN A 145 15.52 -18.11 2.28
N GLN A 146 16.78 -18.16 2.71
CA GLN A 146 17.17 -18.96 3.87
C GLN A 146 16.48 -18.45 5.15
N VAL A 147 16.43 -17.13 5.32
CA VAL A 147 15.73 -16.51 6.46
C VAL A 147 14.23 -16.81 6.40
N TYR A 148 13.60 -16.70 5.22
CA TYR A 148 12.18 -17.06 5.07
C TYR A 148 11.90 -18.52 5.43
N ILE A 149 12.72 -19.46 4.94
CA ILE A 149 12.56 -20.89 5.24
C ILE A 149 12.66 -21.14 6.75
N ALA A 150 13.65 -20.55 7.42
CA ALA A 150 13.81 -20.70 8.87
C ALA A 150 12.59 -20.20 9.64
N VAL A 151 11.99 -19.07 9.23
CA VAL A 151 10.76 -18.56 9.86
C VAL A 151 9.59 -19.53 9.64
N TYR A 152 9.39 -20.02 8.42
CA TYR A 152 8.28 -20.94 8.13
C TYR A 152 8.43 -22.30 8.81
N GLN A 153 9.66 -22.74 9.12
CA GLN A 153 9.89 -23.98 9.88
C GLN A 153 9.41 -23.87 11.34
N GLN A 154 9.44 -22.66 11.93
CA GLN A 154 8.98 -22.41 13.30
C GLN A 154 7.45 -22.17 13.41
N LEU A 155 6.77 -22.00 12.26
CA LEU A 155 5.31 -21.79 12.19
C LEU A 155 4.52 -23.09 11.96
N LYS A 156 5.21 -24.23 11.91
CA LYS A 156 4.62 -25.59 11.87
C LYS A 156 4.35 -26.09 13.27
#